data_AF-A0A7S1L1J9-F1
#
_entry.id   AF-A0A7S1L1J9-F1
#
_cell.length_a   1.000
_cell.length_b   1.000
_cell.length_c   1.000
_cell.angle_alpha   90.00
_cell.angle_beta   90.00
_cell.angle_gamma   90.00
#
_symmetry.space_group_name_H-M   'P 1'
#
loop_
_entity.id
_entity.type
_entity.pdbx_description
1 polymer ?
#
loop_
_entity_poly.entity_id
_entity_poly.type
_entity_poly.pdbx_seq_one_letter_code
_entity_poly.pdbx_strand_id
1 'polypeptide(L)'
;ANHARRNSFDAAKVEPGDDLTVLKPPVVIEFSSSAYAILESGAMVKCAVERTGDLSTKCAVKYSTRDGSAKATEDYTHKQGMLEFAPGEDLQVIEIAIIDNEEHEPDEEFYIDLYDPEVFSANLDDHAALGEAKTATITIIDDDLPGEISFPKDELNCPEQIEDWEVDVVVQRRHGCTGRITCKYAMEAIGAIPGQDY
;
A
#
# COMPACT_ATOMS: atom_id res chain seq x y z
N ALA A 1 48.46 63.73 44.23
CA ALA A 1 48.67 63.68 42.78
C ALA A 1 49.23 62.30 42.42
N ASN A 2 48.51 61.59 41.54
CA ASN A 2 48.90 60.43 40.71
C ASN A 2 50.05 59.50 41.13
N HIS A 3 49.72 58.21 41.29
CA HIS A 3 50.35 57.14 40.50
C HIS A 3 49.43 55.91 40.43
N ALA A 4 48.72 55.75 39.31
CA ALA A 4 47.97 54.54 38.98
C ALA A 4 48.93 53.50 38.40
N ARG A 5 49.00 52.31 39.01
CA ARG A 5 49.68 51.14 38.43
C ARG A 5 48.77 50.51 37.38
N ARG A 6 49.24 50.49 36.14
CA ARG A 6 48.71 49.67 35.03
C ARG A 6 49.12 48.22 35.28
N ASN A 7 48.14 47.32 35.42
CA ASN A 7 48.36 45.91 35.12
C ASN A 7 47.75 45.63 33.76
N SER A 8 48.64 45.30 32.83
CA SER A 8 48.37 44.81 31.49
C SER A 8 47.62 43.49 31.58
N PHE A 9 46.38 43.48 31.06
CA PHE A 9 45.74 42.24 30.65
C PHE A 9 46.41 41.78 29.36
N ASP A 10 47.11 40.65 29.42
CA ASP A 10 47.48 39.91 28.21
C ASP A 10 46.18 39.49 27.52
N ALA A 11 45.95 40.06 26.34
CA ALA A 11 44.90 39.61 25.45
C ALA A 11 45.35 38.25 24.89
N ALA A 12 44.81 37.18 25.45
CA ALA A 12 44.84 35.88 24.81
C ALA A 12 44.13 36.03 23.44
N LYS A 13 44.93 35.96 22.38
CA LYS A 13 44.46 35.86 21.00
C LYS A 13 43.66 34.57 20.90
N VAL A 14 42.34 34.68 20.78
CA VAL A 14 41.49 33.56 20.36
C VAL A 14 41.71 33.44 18.85
N GLU A 15 42.43 32.40 18.43
CA GLU A 15 42.53 32.02 17.02
C GLU A 15 41.13 31.57 16.54
N PRO A 16 40.55 32.17 15.48
CA PRO A 16 39.29 31.72 14.94
C PRO A 16 39.59 30.59 13.93
N GLY A 17 39.50 29.34 14.40
CA GLY A 17 39.64 28.17 13.55
C GLY A 17 39.23 26.90 14.29
N ASP A 18 38.35 26.13 13.64
CA ASP A 18 37.75 24.83 14.04
C ASP A 18 36.67 24.94 15.13
N ASP A 19 35.41 24.58 14.92
CA ASP A 19 34.80 23.74 13.90
C ASP A 19 33.30 24.06 13.95
N LEU A 20 32.77 24.75 12.94
CA LEU A 20 31.33 24.70 12.69
C LEU A 20 31.08 23.32 12.09
N THR A 21 31.08 22.30 12.94
CA THR A 21 30.59 20.98 12.57
C THR A 21 29.20 21.23 12.00
N VAL A 22 29.05 21.16 10.68
CA VAL A 22 27.76 21.04 10.05
C VAL A 22 27.20 19.76 10.65
N LEU A 23 26.30 19.88 11.63
CA LEU A 23 25.73 18.74 12.31
C LEU A 23 25.13 17.87 11.22
N LYS A 24 25.73 16.70 11.02
CA LYS A 24 25.29 15.76 10.01
C LYS A 24 23.82 15.43 10.31
N PRO A 25 22.89 15.62 9.35
CA PRO A 25 21.48 15.39 9.62
C PRO A 25 21.28 13.92 10.02
N PRO A 26 20.45 13.64 11.05
CA PRO A 26 20.24 12.29 11.54
C PRO A 26 19.65 11.42 10.44
N VAL A 27 20.09 10.16 10.36
CA VAL A 27 19.53 9.20 9.41
C VAL A 27 18.13 8.81 9.90
N VAL A 28 17.13 9.04 9.06
CA VAL A 28 15.74 8.67 9.35
C VAL A 28 15.25 7.71 8.27
N ILE A 29 14.67 6.59 8.69
CA ILE A 29 14.12 5.58 7.78
C ILE A 29 12.62 5.42 8.06
N GLU A 30 11.80 5.52 7.03
CA GLU A 30 10.34 5.39 7.13
C GLU A 30 9.72 4.93 5.80
N PHE A 31 8.47 4.51 5.81
CA PHE A 31 7.73 4.26 4.58
C PHE A 31 7.42 5.58 3.85
N SER A 32 7.45 5.57 2.52
CA SER A 32 7.00 6.71 1.70
C SER A 32 5.52 7.06 1.91
N SER A 33 4.72 6.08 2.33
CA SER A 33 3.32 6.21 2.73
C SER A 33 3.03 5.31 3.92
N SER A 34 2.20 5.76 4.86
CA SER A 34 1.73 4.93 5.97
C SER A 34 0.55 4.02 5.58
N ALA A 35 0.02 4.16 4.36
CA ALA A 35 -1.13 3.38 3.88
C ALA A 35 -0.96 2.97 2.40
N TYR A 36 -1.31 1.73 2.11
CA TYR A 36 -1.34 1.14 0.78
C TYR A 36 -2.63 0.36 0.60
N ALA A 37 -3.12 0.29 -0.64
CA ALA A 37 -4.25 -0.54 -0.99
C ALA A 37 -3.93 -1.35 -2.24
N ILE A 38 -4.39 -2.59 -2.26
CA ILE A 38 -4.21 -3.51 -3.38
C ILE A 38 -5.47 -4.37 -3.53
N LEU A 39 -5.83 -4.72 -4.76
CA LEU A 39 -6.85 -5.74 -5.00
C LEU A 39 -6.31 -7.10 -4.59
N GLU A 40 -7.18 -8.01 -4.17
CA GLU A 40 -6.80 -9.40 -3.86
C GLU A 40 -6.10 -10.06 -5.07
N SER A 41 -6.65 -9.85 -6.27
CA SER A 41 -6.04 -10.24 -7.55
C SER A 41 -4.73 -9.53 -7.93
N GLY A 42 -4.28 -8.56 -7.12
CA GLY A 42 -3.10 -7.73 -7.35
C GLY A 42 -1.76 -8.46 -7.18
N ALA A 43 -1.79 -9.71 -6.69
CA ALA A 43 -0.68 -10.65 -6.49
C ALA A 43 0.48 -10.20 -5.58
N MET A 44 0.91 -8.94 -5.65
CA MET A 44 2.05 -8.44 -4.90
C MET A 44 1.97 -6.93 -4.63
N VAL A 45 1.90 -6.56 -3.35
CA VAL A 45 1.99 -5.17 -2.91
C VAL A 45 3.45 -4.74 -2.77
N LYS A 46 3.74 -3.50 -3.22
CA LYS A 46 5.07 -2.90 -3.17
C LYS A 46 5.06 -1.68 -2.27
N CYS A 47 5.74 -1.77 -1.14
CA CYS A 47 5.82 -0.70 -0.15
C CYS A 47 7.20 -0.06 -0.22
N ALA A 48 7.25 1.22 -0.56
CA ALA A 48 8.49 1.99 -0.64
C ALA A 48 8.94 2.43 0.76
N VAL A 49 10.23 2.26 1.04
CA VAL A 49 10.89 2.69 2.28
C VAL A 49 11.99 3.67 1.90
N GLU A 50 11.91 4.86 2.45
CA GLU A 50 12.82 5.96 2.20
C GLU A 50 13.78 6.18 3.36
N ARG A 51 14.98 6.61 3.02
CA ARG A 51 16.00 7.08 3.93
C ARG A 51 16.24 8.56 3.68
N THR A 52 16.18 9.37 4.73
CA THR A 52 16.54 10.79 4.70
C THR A 52 17.69 11.11 5.66
N GLY A 53 18.22 12.34 5.58
CA GLY A 53 19.36 12.78 6.37
C GLY A 53 20.69 12.49 5.68
N ASP A 54 21.65 11.92 6.41
CA ASP A 54 22.92 11.54 5.81
C ASP A 54 22.81 10.28 4.95
N LEU A 55 23.28 10.38 3.71
CA LEU A 55 23.34 9.28 2.75
C LEU A 55 24.77 8.74 2.55
N SER A 56 25.78 9.31 3.20
CA SER A 56 27.18 8.95 2.96
C SER A 56 27.62 7.61 3.56
N THR A 57 26.89 7.11 4.58
CA THR A 57 27.17 5.84 5.23
C THR A 57 26.18 4.75 4.80
N LYS A 58 26.54 3.48 4.97
CA LYS A 58 25.56 2.38 4.86
C LYS A 58 24.63 2.42 6.09
N CYS A 59 23.34 2.14 5.90
CA CYS A 59 22.40 1.91 7.00
C CYS A 59 21.51 0.71 6.71
N ALA A 60 20.83 0.19 7.74
CA ALA A 60 19.86 -0.88 7.60
C ALA A 60 18.66 -0.68 8.53
N VAL A 61 17.55 -1.33 8.19
CA VAL A 61 16.36 -1.42 9.03
C VAL A 61 15.75 -2.81 8.87
N LYS A 62 15.22 -3.38 9.94
CA LYS A 62 14.46 -4.64 9.84
C LYS A 62 12.98 -4.35 9.63
N TYR A 63 12.30 -5.30 9.02
CA TYR A 63 10.86 -5.26 8.86
C TYR A 63 10.22 -6.62 9.12
N SER A 64 8.97 -6.61 9.55
CA SER A 64 8.13 -7.80 9.66
C SER A 64 6.69 -7.46 9.36
N THR A 65 5.99 -8.36 8.68
CA THR A 65 4.53 -8.32 8.57
C THR A 65 3.87 -8.74 9.87
N ARG A 66 2.68 -8.22 10.13
CA ARG A 66 1.85 -8.56 11.29
C ARG A 66 0.37 -8.56 10.89
N ASP A 67 -0.36 -9.56 11.35
CA ASP A 67 -1.79 -9.71 11.07
C ASP A 67 -2.63 -8.53 11.59
N GLY A 68 -3.70 -8.22 10.87
CA GLY A 68 -4.81 -7.37 11.29
C GLY A 68 -6.11 -8.17 11.23
N SER A 69 -7.09 -7.73 10.42
CA SER A 69 -8.19 -8.62 9.99
C SER A 69 -7.62 -9.68 9.07
N ALA A 70 -6.83 -9.28 8.07
CA ALA A 70 -6.10 -10.18 7.19
C ALA A 70 -5.06 -11.00 7.97
N LYS A 71 -5.02 -12.29 7.66
CA LYS A 71 -4.18 -13.33 8.24
C LYS A 71 -3.13 -13.81 7.27
N ALA A 72 -1.93 -14.00 7.81
CA ALA A 72 -0.89 -14.71 7.09
C ALA A 72 -1.39 -16.11 6.68
N THR A 73 -1.07 -16.52 5.46
CA THR A 73 -1.44 -17.78 4.79
C THR A 73 -2.88 -17.89 4.28
N GLU A 74 -3.77 -16.98 4.68
CA GLU A 74 -5.13 -16.87 4.12
C GLU A 74 -5.12 -15.76 3.07
N ASP A 75 -4.72 -14.53 3.45
CA ASP A 75 -4.85 -13.34 2.56
C ASP A 75 -3.50 -12.82 2.08
N TYR A 76 -2.42 -13.10 2.82
CA TYR A 76 -1.07 -12.67 2.43
C TYR A 76 0.02 -13.62 2.93
N THR A 77 1.21 -13.56 2.33
CA THR A 77 2.36 -14.34 2.80
C THR A 77 3.17 -13.56 3.84
N HIS A 78 3.26 -14.08 5.06
CA HIS A 78 4.11 -13.51 6.11
C HIS A 78 5.56 -13.36 5.62
N LYS A 79 6.15 -12.18 5.83
CA LYS A 79 7.52 -11.87 5.44
C LYS A 79 8.20 -11.00 6.49
N GLN A 80 9.45 -11.31 6.76
CA GLN A 80 10.34 -10.48 7.57
C GLN A 80 11.72 -10.44 6.91
N GLY A 81 12.47 -9.38 7.17
CA GLY A 81 13.79 -9.21 6.56
C GLY A 81 14.51 -7.98 7.05
N MET A 82 15.60 -7.66 6.36
CA MET A 82 16.41 -6.48 6.59
C MET A 82 16.60 -5.76 5.26
N LEU A 83 16.30 -4.47 5.23
CA LEU A 83 16.63 -3.59 4.12
C LEU A 83 18.00 -2.98 4.40
N GLU A 84 18.87 -3.00 3.41
CA GLU A 84 20.17 -2.33 3.45
C GLU A 84 20.18 -1.19 2.45
N PHE A 85 20.61 -0.01 2.86
CA PHE A 85 20.83 1.14 2.00
C PHE A 85 22.34 1.33 1.86
N ALA A 86 22.87 1.13 0.65
CA ALA A 86 24.25 1.47 0.35
C ALA A 86 24.47 2.99 0.43
N PRO A 87 25.73 3.47 0.53
CA PRO A 87 26.02 4.89 0.42
C PRO A 87 25.41 5.49 -0.86
N GLY A 88 24.62 6.56 -0.70
CA GLY A 88 23.92 7.25 -1.77
C GLY A 88 22.55 6.67 -2.13
N GLU A 89 22.15 5.52 -1.58
CA GLU A 89 20.81 4.98 -1.75
C GLU A 89 19.85 5.55 -0.71
N ASP A 90 18.70 6.02 -1.18
CA ASP A 90 17.64 6.64 -0.40
C ASP A 90 16.29 5.91 -0.50
N LEU A 91 16.19 4.87 -1.34
CA LEU A 91 14.95 4.12 -1.59
C LEU A 91 15.20 2.62 -1.63
N GLN A 92 14.38 1.88 -0.88
CA GLN A 92 14.24 0.42 -0.96
C GLN A 92 12.76 0.05 -1.06
N VAL A 93 12.48 -1.18 -1.50
CA VAL A 93 11.10 -1.66 -1.68
C VAL A 93 10.91 -3.00 -0.95
N ILE A 94 9.86 -3.07 -0.14
CA ILE A 94 9.35 -4.32 0.43
C ILE A 94 8.25 -4.84 -0.47
N GLU A 95 8.38 -6.10 -0.90
CA GLU A 95 7.37 -6.79 -1.70
C GLU A 95 6.72 -7.90 -0.88
N ILE A 96 5.39 -7.86 -0.72
CA ILE A 96 4.59 -8.88 -0.01
C ILE A 96 3.64 -9.52 -1.01
N ALA A 97 3.60 -10.85 -1.06
CA ALA A 97 2.66 -11.58 -1.90
C ALA A 97 1.26 -11.57 -1.27
N ILE A 98 0.26 -11.25 -2.08
CA ILE A 98 -1.17 -11.35 -1.74
C ILE A 98 -1.66 -12.70 -2.26
N ILE A 99 -2.50 -13.36 -1.46
CA ILE A 99 -3.12 -14.63 -1.81
C ILE A 99 -4.48 -14.28 -2.40
N ASP A 100 -4.79 -14.86 -3.55
CA ASP A 100 -5.98 -14.60 -4.35
C ASP A 100 -6.86 -15.84 -4.30
N ASN A 101 -8.13 -15.68 -3.91
CA ASN A 101 -9.06 -16.80 -3.79
C ASN A 101 -10.35 -16.58 -4.63
N GLU A 102 -11.47 -17.24 -4.31
CA GLU A 102 -12.76 -17.04 -5.04
C GLU A 102 -13.92 -16.77 -4.06
N GLU A 103 -13.64 -16.69 -2.76
CA GLU A 103 -14.60 -16.45 -1.69
C GLU A 103 -14.74 -14.94 -1.48
N HIS A 104 -15.97 -14.45 -1.48
CA HIS A 104 -16.21 -13.05 -1.22
C HIS A 104 -16.04 -12.72 0.27
N GLU A 105 -15.10 -11.84 0.56
CA GLU A 105 -14.69 -11.37 1.87
C GLU A 105 -14.88 -9.83 1.98
N PRO A 106 -15.03 -9.27 3.20
CA PRO A 106 -14.95 -7.82 3.37
C PRO A 106 -13.50 -7.33 3.15
N ASP A 107 -13.30 -6.05 2.84
CA ASP A 107 -11.95 -5.47 2.80
C ASP A 107 -11.21 -5.73 4.12
N GLU A 108 -9.98 -6.22 4.02
CA GLU A 108 -9.17 -6.63 5.16
C GLU A 108 -7.84 -5.89 5.23
N GLU A 109 -7.25 -5.82 6.42
CA GLU A 109 -6.00 -5.11 6.65
C GLU A 109 -4.95 -5.97 7.34
N PHE A 110 -3.69 -5.83 6.92
CA PHE A 110 -2.51 -6.26 7.66
C PHE A 110 -1.48 -5.12 7.73
N TYR A 111 -0.40 -5.33 8.49
CA TYR A 111 0.59 -4.29 8.77
C TYR A 111 2.00 -4.74 8.43
N ILE A 112 2.87 -3.78 8.09
CA ILE A 112 4.32 -3.96 8.01
C ILE A 112 4.98 -2.99 8.98
N ASP A 113 5.72 -3.52 9.96
CA ASP A 113 6.39 -2.74 11.00
C ASP A 113 7.90 -2.67 10.70
N LEU A 114 8.47 -1.46 10.72
CA LEU A 114 9.92 -1.23 10.72
C LEU A 114 10.47 -1.22 12.16
N TYR A 115 11.63 -1.80 12.37
CA TYR A 115 12.29 -1.86 13.68
C TYR A 115 13.81 -1.99 13.56
N ASP A 116 14.51 -1.77 14.68
CA ASP A 116 15.97 -1.82 14.80
C ASP A 116 16.73 -1.08 13.67
N PRO A 117 16.51 0.23 13.46
CA PRO A 117 17.32 0.97 12.49
C PRO A 117 18.77 1.08 12.96
N GLU A 118 19.73 0.90 12.06
CA GLU A 118 21.15 0.96 12.36
C GLU A 118 21.96 1.66 11.25
N VAL A 119 23.06 2.30 11.63
CA VAL A 119 24.06 2.87 10.72
C VAL A 119 25.39 2.15 10.90
N PHE A 120 26.07 1.89 9.79
CA PHE A 120 27.39 1.27 9.80
C PHE A 120 28.45 2.37 9.68
N SER A 121 28.71 3.05 10.80
CA SER A 121 29.68 4.14 10.92
C SER A 121 30.74 3.85 11.99
N ALA A 122 31.95 4.36 11.78
CA ALA A 122 32.99 4.37 12.81
C ALA A 122 32.76 5.47 13.87
N ASN A 123 31.92 6.45 13.56
CA ASN A 123 31.55 7.49 14.51
C ASN A 123 30.43 6.96 15.44
N LEU A 124 30.69 6.95 16.74
CA LEU A 124 29.74 6.46 17.75
C LEU A 124 28.52 7.37 17.93
N ASP A 125 28.60 8.63 17.50
CA ASP A 125 27.49 9.57 17.58
C ASP A 125 26.50 9.40 16.42
N ASP A 126 26.90 8.71 15.35
CA ASP A 126 26.01 8.40 14.24
C ASP A 126 24.98 7.35 14.67
N HIS A 127 23.71 7.66 14.47
CA HIS A 127 22.59 6.76 14.74
C HIS A 127 21.54 6.89 13.64
N ALA A 128 20.73 5.84 13.48
CA ALA A 128 19.51 5.89 12.70
C ALA A 128 18.29 5.89 13.63
N ALA A 129 17.24 6.56 13.19
CA ALA A 129 15.93 6.55 13.83
C ALA A 129 14.86 6.14 12.82
N LEU A 130 13.73 5.67 13.32
CA LEU A 130 12.53 5.51 12.51
C LEU A 130 11.82 6.85 12.40
N GLY A 131 11.27 7.14 11.22
CA GLY A 131 10.40 8.30 11.03
C GLY A 131 8.99 8.09 11.60
N GLU A 132 8.07 8.98 11.21
CA GLU A 132 6.68 8.91 11.68
C GLU A 132 5.97 7.70 11.03
N ALA A 133 6.20 7.48 9.73
CA ALA A 133 5.64 6.36 8.98
C ALA A 133 6.46 5.06 9.20
N LYS A 134 6.58 4.62 10.45
CA LYS A 134 7.29 3.37 10.81
C LYS A 134 6.46 2.09 10.68
N THR A 135 5.15 2.25 10.55
CA THR A 135 4.20 1.16 10.27
C THR A 135 3.41 1.53 9.03
N ALA A 136 3.32 0.61 8.08
CA ALA A 136 2.43 0.71 6.93
C ALA A 136 1.20 -0.17 7.15
N THR A 137 0.01 0.39 6.95
CA THR A 137 -1.25 -0.36 6.84
C THR A 137 -1.46 -0.76 5.38
N ILE A 138 -1.72 -2.04 5.14
CA ILE A 138 -2.03 -2.57 3.81
C ILE A 138 -3.48 -3.02 3.82
N THR A 139 -4.31 -2.43 2.97
CA THR A 139 -5.70 -2.86 2.74
C THR A 139 -5.75 -3.78 1.52
N ILE A 140 -6.25 -4.99 1.70
CA ILE A 140 -6.61 -5.93 0.64
C ILE A 140 -8.09 -5.67 0.32
N ILE A 141 -8.34 -5.30 -0.93
CA ILE A 141 -9.68 -5.02 -1.44
C ILE A 141 -10.17 -6.26 -2.17
N ASP A 142 -11.23 -6.87 -1.66
CA ASP A 142 -11.87 -8.02 -2.27
C ASP A 142 -12.44 -7.67 -3.65
N ASP A 143 -12.17 -8.52 -4.64
CA ASP A 143 -12.74 -8.41 -5.99
C ASP A 143 -13.60 -9.62 -6.40
N ASP A 144 -14.09 -10.38 -5.42
CA ASP A 144 -14.77 -11.66 -5.61
C ASP A 144 -16.29 -11.64 -5.47
N LEU A 145 -16.88 -10.45 -5.59
CA LEU A 145 -18.32 -10.33 -5.69
C LEU A 145 -18.87 -11.20 -6.84
N PRO A 146 -19.85 -12.08 -6.57
CA PRO A 146 -20.47 -12.91 -7.60
C PRO A 146 -21.37 -12.06 -8.52
N GLY A 147 -21.66 -10.82 -8.17
CA GLY A 147 -22.52 -9.95 -8.98
C GLY A 147 -23.99 -10.38 -9.03
N GLU A 148 -24.78 -9.51 -9.63
CA GLU A 148 -26.23 -9.58 -9.70
C GLU A 148 -26.69 -9.76 -11.14
N ILE A 149 -27.62 -10.70 -11.35
CA ILE A 149 -28.28 -10.91 -12.64
C ILE A 149 -29.50 -10.01 -12.73
N SER A 150 -29.57 -9.18 -13.77
CA SER A 150 -30.71 -8.31 -14.05
C SER A 150 -30.98 -8.21 -15.55
N PHE A 151 -32.15 -7.68 -15.92
CA PHE A 151 -32.38 -7.17 -17.27
C PHE A 151 -31.88 -5.72 -17.35
N PRO A 152 -31.37 -5.28 -18.53
CA PRO A 152 -30.98 -3.88 -18.73
C PRO A 152 -32.18 -2.94 -18.80
N LYS A 153 -33.38 -3.47 -19.08
CA LYS A 153 -34.65 -2.74 -19.17
C LYS A 153 -35.78 -3.63 -18.65
N ASP A 154 -36.80 -3.00 -18.07
CA ASP A 154 -38.00 -3.70 -17.57
C ASP A 154 -38.94 -4.13 -18.69
N GLU A 155 -38.83 -3.50 -19.87
CA GLU A 155 -39.65 -3.79 -21.03
C GLU A 155 -38.81 -3.84 -22.31
N LEU A 156 -39.24 -4.70 -23.23
CA LEU A 156 -38.71 -4.80 -24.58
C LEU A 156 -39.90 -4.76 -25.55
N ASN A 157 -39.93 -3.73 -26.40
CA ASN A 157 -40.99 -3.56 -27.39
C ASN A 157 -40.61 -4.29 -28.67
N CYS A 158 -41.35 -5.34 -29.00
CA CYS A 158 -41.11 -6.19 -30.17
C CYS A 158 -42.30 -6.07 -31.14
N PRO A 159 -42.18 -5.27 -32.21
CA PRO A 159 -43.26 -5.14 -33.18
C PRO A 159 -43.46 -6.45 -33.95
N GLU A 160 -44.72 -6.89 -34.09
CA GLU A 160 -45.06 -8.06 -34.88
C GLU A 160 -44.49 -7.97 -36.31
N GLN A 161 -44.01 -9.10 -36.83
CA GLN A 161 -43.47 -9.21 -38.19
C GLN A 161 -44.27 -10.24 -38.98
N ILE A 162 -44.17 -10.15 -40.31
CA ILE A 162 -44.85 -11.08 -41.24
C ILE A 162 -44.15 -12.44 -41.26
N GLU A 163 -42.85 -12.47 -40.95
CA GLU A 163 -42.03 -13.67 -40.87
C GLU A 163 -41.61 -13.93 -39.42
N ASP A 164 -41.42 -15.21 -39.08
CA ASP A 164 -40.90 -15.62 -37.78
C ASP A 164 -39.52 -15.01 -37.54
N TRP A 165 -39.33 -14.49 -36.33
CA TRP A 165 -38.07 -13.87 -35.93
C TRP A 165 -37.81 -14.12 -34.45
N GLU A 166 -36.53 -14.09 -34.08
CA GLU A 166 -36.10 -14.27 -32.71
C GLU A 166 -35.75 -12.92 -32.07
N VAL A 167 -36.05 -12.81 -30.78
CA VAL A 167 -35.73 -11.64 -29.96
C VAL A 167 -34.64 -12.03 -28.97
N ASP A 168 -33.52 -11.30 -29.03
CA ASP A 168 -32.48 -11.40 -28.01
C ASP A 168 -32.92 -10.69 -26.72
N VAL A 169 -33.32 -11.49 -25.73
CA VAL A 169 -33.53 -10.98 -24.38
C VAL A 169 -32.18 -10.96 -23.66
N VAL A 170 -31.56 -9.78 -23.64
CA VAL A 170 -30.26 -9.58 -23.00
C VAL A 170 -30.41 -9.65 -21.48
N VAL A 171 -29.61 -10.51 -20.86
CA VAL A 171 -29.40 -10.56 -19.41
C VAL A 171 -28.03 -9.99 -19.11
N GLN A 172 -27.92 -9.15 -18.08
CA GLN A 172 -26.65 -8.56 -17.64
C GLN A 172 -26.29 -9.04 -16.23
N ARG A 173 -24.99 -9.27 -16.00
CA ARG A 173 -24.38 -9.46 -14.68
C ARG A 173 -23.72 -8.15 -14.27
N ARG A 174 -24.03 -7.62 -13.10
CA ARG A 174 -23.50 -6.33 -12.60
C ARG A 174 -22.91 -6.48 -11.21
N HIS A 175 -22.05 -5.54 -10.80
CA HIS A 175 -21.50 -5.49 -9.44
C HIS A 175 -20.74 -6.76 -9.02
N GLY A 176 -20.06 -7.41 -9.97
CA GLY A 176 -19.27 -8.63 -9.73
C GLY A 176 -19.24 -9.56 -10.94
N CYS A 177 -18.17 -10.33 -11.09
CA CYS A 177 -18.00 -11.28 -12.19
C CYS A 177 -17.40 -12.63 -11.77
N THR A 178 -17.14 -12.85 -10.48
CA THR A 178 -16.44 -14.04 -9.96
C THR A 178 -17.34 -15.27 -9.92
N GLY A 179 -16.81 -16.40 -10.35
CA GLY A 179 -17.50 -17.69 -10.25
C GLY A 179 -18.69 -17.87 -11.19
N ARG A 180 -19.26 -19.07 -11.17
CA ARG A 180 -20.40 -19.47 -11.99
C ARG A 180 -21.72 -19.13 -11.30
N ILE A 181 -22.54 -18.31 -11.96
CA ILE A 181 -23.92 -18.05 -11.55
C ILE A 181 -24.91 -18.68 -12.53
N THR A 182 -26.06 -19.12 -12.02
CA THR A 182 -27.14 -19.68 -12.83
C THR A 182 -28.47 -19.07 -12.42
N CYS A 183 -29.27 -18.66 -13.38
CA CYS A 183 -30.64 -18.21 -13.16
C CYS A 183 -31.61 -19.12 -13.93
N LYS A 184 -32.70 -19.51 -13.29
CA LYS A 184 -33.82 -20.16 -13.99
C LYS A 184 -34.69 -19.06 -14.58
N TYR A 185 -35.10 -19.23 -15.83
CA TYR A 185 -36.07 -18.35 -16.47
C TYR A 185 -37.33 -19.15 -16.84
N ALA A 186 -38.45 -18.44 -16.93
CA ALA A 186 -39.72 -18.96 -17.41
C ALA A 186 -40.44 -17.86 -18.16
N MET A 187 -41.31 -18.25 -19.09
CA MET A 187 -42.19 -17.32 -19.81
C MET A 187 -43.58 -17.39 -19.18
N GLU A 188 -44.19 -16.22 -18.98
CA GLU A 188 -45.56 -16.11 -18.47
C GLU A 188 -46.42 -15.35 -19.49
N ALA A 189 -47.55 -15.96 -19.85
CA ALA A 189 -48.51 -15.41 -20.79
C ALA A 189 -49.38 -14.35 -20.12
N ILE A 190 -49.19 -13.08 -20.48
CA ILE A 190 -50.07 -11.98 -20.05
C ILE A 190 -50.69 -11.34 -21.29
N GLY A 191 -51.66 -12.04 -21.88
CA GLY A 191 -52.39 -11.61 -23.08
C GLY A 191 -51.87 -12.18 -24.40
N ALA A 192 -50.64 -12.72 -24.42
CA ALA A 192 -50.08 -13.48 -25.54
C ALA A 192 -50.21 -15.00 -25.29
N ILE A 193 -50.36 -15.80 -26.35
CA ILE A 193 -50.63 -17.24 -26.30
C ILE A 193 -49.38 -18.04 -26.73
N PRO A 194 -48.87 -18.97 -25.91
CA PRO A 194 -47.76 -19.85 -26.28
C PRO A 194 -48.09 -20.70 -27.52
N GLY A 195 -47.14 -20.78 -28.46
CA GLY A 195 -47.27 -21.49 -29.73
C GLY A 195 -48.10 -20.77 -30.78
N GLN A 196 -48.59 -19.55 -30.49
CA GLN A 196 -49.27 -18.69 -31.44
C GLN A 196 -48.60 -17.31 -31.53
N ASP A 197 -48.36 -16.66 -30.39
CA ASP A 197 -47.76 -15.32 -30.31
C ASP A 197 -46.27 -15.37 -29.94
N TYR A 198 -45.82 -16.45 -29.28
CA TYR A 198 -44.42 -16.72 -28.92
C TYR A 198 -44.17 -18.21 -28.65
#